data_AF-A0A7C1H7E8-F1
#
_entry.id   AF-A0A7C1H7E8-F1
#
_cell.length_a   1.000
_cell.length_b   1.000
_cell.length_c   1.000
_cell.angle_alpha   90.00
_cell.angle_beta   90.00
_cell.angle_gamma   90.00
#
_symmetry.space_group_name_H-M   'P 1'
#
loop_
_entity.id
_entity.type
_entity.pdbx_description
1 polymer ?
#
loop_
_entity_poly.entity_id
_entity_poly.type
_entity_poly.pdbx_seq_one_letter_code
_entity_poly.pdbx_strand_id
1 'polypeptide(L)'
;LSFERVSQLIDKDPAYGRIVCQCNEVSETEVIQAIRDGARTIDGVKFRTRAGFGRCQGGFCSWNIAKIIARELNKDLRDVRQNSEGSWVVDRKVRQ
;
A
#
# COMPACT_ATOMS: atom_id res chain seq x y z
N LEU A 1 -4.71 -19.19 4.62
CA LEU A 1 -6.18 -19.26 4.81
C LEU A 1 -6.74 -20.36 3.93
N SER A 2 -7.87 -20.99 4.27
CA SER A 2 -8.55 -21.91 3.33
C SER A 2 -9.11 -21.14 2.15
N PHE A 3 -9.25 -21.79 0.99
CA PHE A 3 -9.84 -21.20 -0.21
C PHE A 3 -11.22 -20.59 0.06
N GLU A 4 -12.09 -21.34 0.74
CA GLU A 4 -13.43 -20.90 1.13
C GLU A 4 -13.38 -19.61 1.97
N ARG A 5 -12.42 -19.52 2.90
CA ARG A 5 -12.28 -18.33 3.74
C ARG A 5 -11.81 -17.13 2.95
N VAL A 6 -10.89 -17.31 2.01
CA VAL A 6 -10.45 -16.23 1.11
C VAL A 6 -11.61 -15.76 0.24
N SER A 7 -12.38 -16.68 -0.35
CA SER A 7 -13.56 -16.34 -1.15
C SER A 7 -14.55 -15.48 -0.36
N GLN A 8 -14.89 -15.88 0.87
CA GLN A 8 -15.78 -15.10 1.73
C GLN A 8 -15.26 -13.70 2.06
N LEU A 9 -13.94 -13.51 2.16
CA LEU A 9 -13.34 -12.20 2.39
C LEU A 9 -13.41 -11.33 1.14
N ILE A 10 -13.19 -11.92 -0.05
CA ILE A 10 -13.34 -11.24 -1.33
C ILE A 10 -14.79 -10.82 -1.59
N ASP A 11 -15.76 -11.69 -1.27
CA ASP A 11 -17.19 -11.39 -1.43
C ASP A 11 -17.63 -10.20 -0.56
N LYS A 12 -17.04 -10.06 0.64
CA LYS A 12 -17.31 -8.95 1.55
C LYS A 12 -16.57 -7.68 1.17
N ASP A 13 -15.33 -7.81 0.73
CA ASP A 13 -14.49 -6.70 0.30
C ASP A 13 -13.68 -7.12 -0.94
N PRO A 14 -14.09 -6.67 -2.15
CA PRO A 14 -13.36 -6.98 -3.38
C PRO A 14 -11.90 -6.53 -3.38
N ALA A 15 -11.52 -5.56 -2.54
CA ALA A 15 -10.12 -5.14 -2.39
C ALA A 15 -9.25 -6.22 -1.73
N TYR A 16 -9.84 -7.17 -1.00
CA TYR A 16 -9.10 -8.28 -0.40
C TYR A 16 -8.49 -9.19 -1.47
N GLY A 17 -9.16 -9.32 -2.61
CA GLY A 17 -8.68 -10.09 -3.77
C GLY A 17 -7.57 -9.39 -4.56
N ARG A 18 -7.30 -8.11 -4.29
CA ARG A 18 -6.27 -7.34 -5.01
C ARG A 18 -4.96 -7.39 -4.24
N ILE A 19 -4.04 -8.21 -4.70
CA ILE A 19 -2.72 -8.34 -4.08
C ILE A 19 -1.82 -7.16 -4.48
N VAL A 20 -1.43 -6.35 -3.50
CA VAL A 20 -0.52 -5.22 -3.66
C VAL A 20 0.94 -5.66 -3.56
N CYS A 21 1.26 -6.60 -2.65
CA CYS A 21 2.61 -7.16 -2.52
C CYS A 21 2.58 -8.67 -2.70
N GLN A 22 3.02 -9.15 -3.87
CA GLN A 22 3.07 -10.59 -4.15
C GLN A 22 4.06 -11.34 -3.25
N CYS A 23 5.20 -10.73 -2.91
CA CYS A 23 6.23 -11.43 -2.12
C CYS A 23 5.81 -11.72 -0.68
N ASN A 24 4.89 -10.94 -0.11
CA ASN A 24 4.39 -11.14 1.26
C ASN A 24 2.87 -11.32 1.29
N GLU A 25 2.26 -11.57 0.12
CA GLU A 25 0.83 -11.82 -0.05
C GLU A 25 -0.09 -10.76 0.59
N VAL A 26 0.32 -9.49 0.54
CA VAL A 26 -0.44 -8.37 1.14
C VAL A 26 -1.50 -7.86 0.18
N SER A 27 -2.74 -7.87 0.61
CA SER A 27 -3.92 -7.34 -0.10
C SER A 27 -4.06 -5.82 0.00
N GLU A 28 -4.85 -5.23 -0.89
CA GLU A 28 -5.19 -3.81 -0.85
C GLU A 28 -5.96 -3.47 0.44
N THR A 29 -6.86 -4.34 0.91
CA THR A 29 -7.57 -4.17 2.18
C THR A 29 -6.62 -4.03 3.36
N GLU A 30 -5.55 -4.83 3.42
CA GLU A 30 -4.56 -4.74 4.50
C GLU A 30 -3.77 -3.42 4.45
N VAL A 31 -3.47 -2.91 3.25
CA VAL A 31 -2.86 -1.59 3.09
C VAL A 31 -3.81 -0.47 3.55
N ILE A 32 -5.08 -0.55 3.16
CA ILE A 32 -6.13 0.40 3.58
C ILE A 32 -6.28 0.35 5.10
N GLN A 33 -6.30 -0.85 5.70
CA GLN A 33 -6.41 -1.01 7.14
C GLN A 33 -5.20 -0.40 7.86
N ALA A 34 -3.98 -0.61 7.36
CA ALA A 34 -2.79 0.04 7.91
C ALA A 34 -2.88 1.58 7.88
N ILE A 35 -3.49 2.15 6.83
CA ILE A 35 -3.73 3.60 6.72
C ILE A 35 -4.80 4.04 7.73
N ARG A 36 -5.90 3.29 7.89
CA ARG A 36 -6.91 3.55 8.94
C ARG A 36 -6.29 3.52 10.33
N ASP A 37 -5.35 2.61 10.57
CA ASP A 37 -4.58 2.45 11.82
C ASP A 37 -3.42 3.46 11.98
N GLY A 38 -3.41 4.53 11.17
CA GLY A 38 -2.51 5.66 11.34
C GLY A 38 -1.27 5.65 10.46
N ALA A 39 -1.08 4.72 9.52
CA ALA A 39 0.00 4.84 8.55
C ALA A 39 -0.22 6.05 7.64
N ARG A 40 0.83 6.86 7.47
CA ARG A 40 0.82 8.06 6.60
C ARG A 40 1.96 8.09 5.58
N THR A 41 2.86 7.11 5.63
CA THR A 41 4.07 7.02 4.79
C THR A 41 4.19 5.60 4.24
N ILE A 42 4.99 5.42 3.18
CA ILE A 42 5.26 4.10 2.60
C ILE A 42 5.85 3.17 3.68
N ASP A 43 6.88 3.61 4.40
CA ASP A 43 7.48 2.81 5.47
C ASP A 43 6.48 2.54 6.61
N GLY A 44 5.58 3.49 6.91
CA GLY A 44 4.50 3.29 7.88
C GLY A 44 3.56 2.14 7.51
N VAL A 45 3.27 1.95 6.22
CA VAL A 45 2.53 0.79 5.70
C VAL A 45 3.40 -0.46 5.76
N LYS A 46 4.65 -0.39 5.28
CA LYS A 46 5.57 -1.54 5.27
C LYS A 46 5.72 -2.15 6.66
N PHE A 47 5.91 -1.34 7.69
CA PHE A 47 6.08 -1.83 9.07
C PHE A 47 4.82 -2.48 9.65
N ARG A 48 3.62 -2.11 9.16
CA ARG A 48 2.34 -2.68 9.62
C ARG A 48 1.93 -3.94 8.87
N THR A 49 2.24 -4.03 7.57
CA THR A 49 1.74 -5.11 6.70
C THR A 49 2.81 -6.06 6.21
N ARG A 50 4.09 -5.73 6.41
CA ARG A 50 5.26 -6.38 5.81
C ARG A 50 5.37 -6.23 4.28
N ALA A 51 4.50 -5.47 3.64
CA ALA A 51 4.65 -5.15 2.22
C ALA A 51 6.05 -4.55 1.99
N GLY A 52 6.67 -4.88 0.85
CA GLY A 52 8.00 -4.37 0.50
C GLY A 52 9.20 -5.01 1.23
N PHE A 53 9.02 -5.92 2.19
CA PHE A 53 10.13 -6.67 2.82
C PHE A 53 10.46 -8.01 2.16
N GLY A 54 9.85 -8.30 1.00
CA GLY A 54 10.09 -9.54 0.26
C GLY A 54 11.30 -9.45 -0.68
N ARG A 55 11.52 -10.47 -1.50
CA ARG A 55 12.66 -10.53 -2.45
C ARG A 55 12.80 -9.29 -3.34
N CYS A 56 11.70 -8.63 -3.68
CA CYS A 56 11.70 -7.43 -4.52
C CYS A 56 12.03 -6.12 -3.78
N GLN A 57 12.15 -6.14 -2.45
CA GLN A 57 12.49 -4.98 -1.61
C GLN A 57 11.64 -3.72 -1.90
N GLY A 58 10.35 -3.92 -2.24
CA GLY A 58 9.41 -2.83 -2.53
C GLY A 58 9.40 -2.34 -3.98
N GLY A 59 10.27 -2.87 -4.86
CA GLY A 59 10.38 -2.42 -6.25
C GLY A 59 9.06 -2.46 -7.05
N PHE A 60 8.15 -3.38 -6.72
CA PHE A 60 6.85 -3.51 -7.41
C PHE A 60 5.66 -2.92 -6.64
N CYS A 61 5.68 -2.96 -5.30
CA CYS A 61 4.52 -2.57 -4.51
C CYS A 61 4.56 -1.12 -4.02
N SER A 62 5.74 -0.49 -3.89
CA SER A 62 5.87 0.85 -3.29
C SER A 62 5.06 1.92 -4.04
N TRP A 63 5.01 1.87 -5.38
CA TRP A 63 4.22 2.81 -6.17
C TRP A 63 2.71 2.64 -5.98
N ASN A 64 2.23 1.40 -5.90
CA ASN A 64 0.83 1.12 -5.64
C ASN A 64 0.44 1.54 -4.21
N ILE A 65 1.30 1.27 -3.23
CA ILE A 65 1.11 1.75 -1.85
C ILE A 65 1.01 3.28 -1.82
N ALA A 66 1.88 3.99 -2.54
CA ALA A 66 1.83 5.45 -2.60
C ALA A 66 0.48 5.97 -3.15
N LYS A 67 -0.03 5.35 -4.22
CA LYS A 67 -1.35 5.67 -4.78
C LYS A 67 -2.49 5.41 -3.81
N ILE A 68 -2.44 4.29 -3.08
CA ILE A 68 -3.46 3.96 -2.08
C ILE A 68 -3.42 4.97 -0.95
N ILE A 69 -2.24 5.34 -0.43
CA ILE A 69 -2.10 6.39 0.59
C ILE A 69 -2.69 7.71 0.10
N ALA A 70 -2.35 8.16 -1.11
CA ALA A 70 -2.87 9.40 -1.69
C ALA A 70 -4.40 9.37 -1.79
N ARG A 71 -4.97 8.26 -2.28
CA ARG A 71 -6.42 8.06 -2.42
C ARG A 71 -7.12 8.06 -1.05
N GLU A 72 -6.67 7.24 -0.12
CA GLU A 72 -7.34 7.05 1.18
C GLU A 72 -7.24 8.28 2.08
N LEU A 73 -6.18 9.09 1.93
CA LEU A 73 -6.00 10.32 2.71
C LEU A 73 -6.46 11.58 1.97
N ASN A 74 -6.98 11.45 0.74
CA ASN A 74 -7.35 12.55 -0.14
C ASN A 74 -6.24 13.61 -0.28
N LYS A 75 -5.03 13.17 -0.63
CA LYS A 75 -3.85 14.02 -0.82
C LYS A 75 -3.26 13.87 -2.21
N ASP A 76 -2.47 14.85 -2.64
CA ASP A 76 -1.69 14.73 -3.86
C ASP A 76 -0.61 13.65 -3.68
N LEU A 77 -0.25 12.95 -4.76
CA LEU A 77 0.85 11.95 -4.73
C LEU A 77 2.18 12.56 -4.27
N ARG A 78 2.41 13.86 -4.52
CA ARG A 78 3.59 14.61 -4.07
C ARG A 78 3.66 14.76 -2.56
N ASP A 79 2.52 14.70 -1.88
CA ASP A 79 2.47 14.77 -0.41
C ASP A 79 2.74 13.41 0.25
N VAL A 80 2.82 12.33 -0.54
CA VAL A 80 3.15 11.00 -0.03
C VAL A 80 4.65 10.86 0.16
N ARG A 81 5.02 10.57 1.41
CA ARG A 81 6.41 10.49 1.86
C ARG A 81 6.86 9.04 2.01
N GLN A 82 8.15 8.79 1.81
CA GLN A 82 8.78 7.51 2.08
C GLN A 82 8.74 7.17 3.57
N ASN A 83 9.27 8.04 4.44
CA ASN A 83 9.37 7.78 5.88
C ASN A 83 9.28 9.03 6.77
N SER A 84 9.91 10.13 6.40
CA SER A 84 10.02 11.35 7.20
C SER A 84 9.68 12.59 6.39
N GLU A 85 9.70 13.75 7.04
CA GLU A 85 9.64 15.03 6.34
C GLU A 85 10.81 15.16 5.36
N GLY A 86 10.54 15.71 4.17
CA GLY A 86 11.51 15.84 3.09
C GLY A 86 11.83 14.55 2.32
N SER A 87 11.22 13.40 2.66
CA SER A 87 11.42 12.16 1.89
C SER A 87 10.32 11.99 0.83
N TRP A 88 10.31 12.84 -0.21
CA TRP A 88 9.29 12.76 -1.28
C TRP A 88 9.52 11.54 -2.19
N VAL A 89 8.45 10.86 -2.56
CA VAL A 89 8.47 9.73 -3.52
C VAL A 89 8.42 10.24 -4.95
N VAL A 90 7.65 11.31 -5.16
CA VAL A 90 7.54 12.02 -6.43
C VAL A 90 7.60 13.52 -6.15
N ASP A 91 8.41 14.22 -6.92
CA ASP A 91 8.59 15.67 -6.81
C ASP A 91 7.63 16.42 -7.76
N ARG A 92 7.67 16.05 -9.05
CA ARG A 92 6.93 16.76 -10.10
C ARG A 92 6.51 15.85 -11.24
N LYS A 93 5.50 16.30 -11.99
CA LYS A 93 5.09 15.67 -13.25
C LYS A 93 6.23 15.78 -14.27
N VAL A 94 6.66 14.65 -14.83
CA VAL A 94 7.82 14.60 -15.76
C VAL A 94 7.41 14.89 -17.21
N ARG A 95 6.20 14.51 -17.62
CA ARG A 95 5.67 14.74 -18.98
C ARG A 95 4.21 15.19 -18.90
N GLN A 96 3.80 16.10 -19.79
CA GLN A 96 2.43 16.61 -19.83
C GLN A 96 1.48 15.60 -20.48
#